data_AF-A0A0G2JXV4-F1
#
_entry.id   AF-A0A0G2JXV4-F1
#
_cell.length_a   1.000
_cell.length_b   1.000
_cell.length_c   1.000
_cell.angle_alpha   90.00
_cell.angle_beta   90.00
_cell.angle_gamma   90.00
#
_symmetry.space_group_name_H-M   'P 1'
#
loop_
_entity.id
_entity.type
_entity.pdbx_description
1 polymer ?
#
loop_
_entity_poly.entity_id
_entity_poly.type
_entity_poly.pdbx_seq_one_letter_code
_entity_poly.pdbx_strand_id
1 'polypeptide(L)'
;TQETQQVPTEEVSLEVLLSDGQKVLVNVLTSDQTEDVLEAVAAKLDLPDDLIGYFSLFLVREKEDGAFSFVRKLQEFELPYVSVTSLRSQEYKIVLRKSYWDSAYDDDVMENRVGLNLLYAQTVSDIEHGWILVTKEQHRQLKSLQEKVSKKEFLRLAQTLRHYGYLRFDACVADFPEKDCPVVVSAGNSELSLQLRLPGQQLREGSFRVTRMRCWRVTSSVPLPSGGTSTPSRGRGEVRLELAFEYLMSKDRLQWVTITSPQAIMMSICLQSMVDELMVKKSGGSIRKMLRRRVGGNLRRSDSQQAVKSPPLLESPDASRESMVKLSSKLSAVSLRGIGSPSTDASASAVHGNFAFEGIGDEDL
;
A
#
# COMPACT_ATOMS: atom_id res chain seq x y z
N THR A 1 23.98 -12.63 16.50
CA THR A 1 24.15 -11.26 15.97
C THR A 1 23.44 -11.20 14.63
N GLN A 2 22.39 -10.39 14.53
CA GLN A 2 21.56 -10.26 13.34
C GLN A 2 22.31 -9.34 12.37
N GLU A 3 22.87 -9.89 11.28
CA GLU A 3 23.55 -9.09 10.25
C GLU A 3 22.50 -8.28 9.48
N THR A 4 22.30 -7.02 9.88
CA THR A 4 21.72 -6.02 8.99
C THR A 4 22.72 -5.84 7.87
N GLN A 5 22.36 -6.23 6.63
CA GLN A 5 23.18 -5.89 5.47
C GLN A 5 23.34 -4.37 5.47
N GLN A 6 24.54 -3.90 5.80
CA GLN A 6 24.87 -2.49 5.70
C GLN A 6 24.95 -2.19 4.19
N VAL A 7 23.89 -1.61 3.65
CA VAL A 7 23.93 -1.03 2.31
C VAL A 7 24.90 0.15 2.38
N PRO A 8 25.98 0.17 1.59
CA PRO A 8 26.90 1.31 1.53
C PRO A 8 26.11 2.58 1.22
N THR A 9 26.35 3.65 1.98
CA THR A 9 25.70 4.95 1.78
C THR A 9 26.36 5.65 0.60
N GLU A 10 25.62 5.79 -0.49
CA GLU A 10 26.07 6.42 -1.74
C GLU A 10 24.98 7.35 -2.27
N GLU A 11 25.37 8.46 -2.88
CA GLU A 11 24.43 9.36 -3.56
C GLU A 11 24.00 8.75 -4.89
N VAL A 12 22.70 8.68 -5.11
CA VAL A 12 22.07 8.05 -6.27
C VAL A 12 20.95 8.93 -6.80
N SER A 13 20.69 8.82 -8.10
CA SER A 13 19.54 9.45 -8.73
C SER A 13 18.36 8.47 -8.75
N LEU A 14 17.29 8.78 -8.02
CA LEU A 14 16.09 7.96 -7.93
C LEU A 14 14.96 8.59 -8.75
N GLU A 15 14.37 7.79 -9.63
CA GLU A 15 13.17 8.17 -10.40
C GLU A 15 11.91 7.82 -9.59
N VAL A 16 11.10 8.83 -9.31
CA VAL A 16 9.76 8.70 -8.73
C VAL A 16 8.74 9.16 -9.77
N LEU A 17 7.71 8.35 -10.01
CA LEU A 17 6.65 8.67 -10.96
C LEU A 17 5.48 9.34 -10.24
N LEU A 18 4.84 10.30 -10.89
CA LEU A 18 3.49 10.73 -10.54
C LEU A 18 2.47 9.72 -11.09
N SER A 19 1.21 9.84 -10.65
CA SER A 19 0.16 8.90 -11.08
C SER A 19 -0.19 8.97 -12.58
N ASP A 20 0.22 10.03 -13.28
CA ASP A 20 0.11 10.19 -14.74
C ASP A 20 1.38 9.75 -15.50
N GLY A 21 2.37 9.17 -14.80
CA GLY A 21 3.63 8.72 -15.38
C GLY A 21 4.70 9.82 -15.52
N GLN A 22 4.41 11.07 -15.14
CA GLN A 22 5.44 12.11 -15.13
C GLN A 22 6.59 11.74 -14.17
N LYS A 23 7.83 11.89 -14.65
CA LYS A 23 9.05 11.54 -13.91
C LYS A 23 9.51 12.71 -13.04
N VAL A 24 9.80 12.42 -11.78
CA VAL A 24 10.45 13.30 -10.81
C VAL A 24 11.78 12.66 -10.43
N LEU A 25 12.88 13.27 -10.85
CA LEU A 25 14.23 12.78 -10.56
C LEU A 25 14.80 13.52 -9.35
N VAL A 26 15.12 12.76 -8.31
CA VAL A 26 15.68 13.26 -7.05
C VAL A 26 17.04 12.64 -6.76
N ASN A 27 17.94 13.40 -6.16
CA ASN A 27 19.20 12.88 -5.64
C ASN A 27 18.99 12.53 -4.18
N VAL A 28 19.24 11.28 -3.81
CA VAL A 28 19.02 10.71 -2.48
C VAL A 28 20.19 9.80 -2.13
N LEU A 29 20.28 9.38 -0.88
CA LEU A 29 21.22 8.34 -0.46
C LEU A 29 20.58 6.97 -0.59
N THR A 30 21.39 5.95 -0.88
CA THR A 30 20.97 4.53 -0.83
C THR A 30 20.44 4.10 0.54
N SER A 31 20.79 4.82 1.60
CA SER A 31 20.39 4.61 2.99
C SER A 31 19.28 5.55 3.48
N ASP A 32 18.75 6.42 2.62
CA ASP A 32 17.61 7.29 2.94
C ASP A 32 16.35 6.45 3.15
N GLN A 33 15.59 6.80 4.19
CA GLN A 33 14.32 6.19 4.52
C GLN A 33 13.19 6.78 3.69
N THR A 34 11.99 6.21 3.84
CA THR A 34 10.84 6.60 3.01
C THR A 34 10.46 8.07 3.19
N GLU A 35 10.60 8.62 4.40
CA GLU A 35 10.31 10.03 4.67
C GLU A 35 11.34 10.95 4.00
N ASP A 36 12.64 10.65 4.11
CA ASP A 36 13.72 11.43 3.49
C ASP A 36 13.52 11.55 1.97
N VAL A 37 13.15 10.43 1.32
CA VAL A 37 12.86 10.43 -0.12
C VAL A 37 11.58 11.19 -0.44
N LEU A 38 10.55 11.10 0.40
CA LEU A 38 9.30 11.81 0.22
C LEU A 38 9.50 13.34 0.33
N GLU A 39 10.29 13.79 1.31
CA GLU A 39 10.70 15.18 1.46
C GLU A 39 11.52 15.67 0.26
N ALA A 40 12.47 14.88 -0.23
CA ALA A 40 13.23 15.22 -1.44
C ALA A 40 12.34 15.38 -2.68
N VAL A 41 11.32 14.53 -2.84
CA VAL A 41 10.32 14.62 -3.92
C VAL A 41 9.44 15.86 -3.74
N ALA A 42 8.98 16.14 -2.53
CA ALA A 42 8.18 17.33 -2.22
C ALA A 42 8.93 18.62 -2.51
N ALA A 43 10.19 18.71 -2.07
CA ALA A 43 11.09 19.84 -2.36
C ALA A 43 11.31 20.02 -3.86
N LYS A 44 11.47 18.92 -4.62
CA LYS A 44 11.61 18.96 -6.09
C LYS A 44 10.36 19.48 -6.80
N LEU A 45 9.19 19.27 -6.22
CA LEU A 45 7.89 19.67 -6.74
C LEU A 45 7.40 21.03 -6.23
N ASP A 46 8.13 21.66 -5.29
CA ASP A 46 7.70 22.86 -4.56
C ASP A 46 6.38 22.62 -3.78
N LEU A 47 6.20 21.41 -3.26
CA LEU A 47 5.06 21.06 -2.40
C LEU A 47 5.36 21.51 -0.96
N PRO A 48 4.50 22.33 -0.32
CA PRO A 48 4.70 22.76 1.06
C PRO A 48 4.79 21.62 2.07
N ASP A 49 5.64 21.77 3.07
CA ASP A 49 5.89 20.79 4.14
C ASP A 49 4.61 20.33 4.86
N ASP A 50 3.64 21.23 5.03
CA ASP A 50 2.38 20.92 5.70
C ASP A 50 1.43 20.06 4.85
N LEU A 51 1.70 19.93 3.54
CA LEU A 51 0.99 19.07 2.62
C LEU A 51 1.68 17.73 2.35
N ILE A 52 2.95 17.55 2.72
CA ILE A 52 3.72 16.31 2.49
C ILE A 52 2.97 15.09 3.03
N GLY A 53 2.44 15.21 4.25
CA GLY A 53 1.74 14.11 4.91
C GLY A 53 0.48 13.61 4.18
N TYR A 54 -0.09 14.37 3.24
CA TYR A 54 -1.24 13.95 2.43
C TYR A 54 -0.87 12.97 1.30
N PHE A 55 0.41 12.78 1.05
CA PHE A 55 0.94 11.90 0.02
C PHE A 55 1.78 10.77 0.62
N SER A 56 2.05 9.74 -0.17
CA SER A 56 2.95 8.66 0.19
C SER A 56 3.60 8.06 -1.04
N LEU A 57 4.70 7.35 -0.80
CA LEU A 57 5.39 6.57 -1.82
C LEU A 57 4.86 5.13 -1.86
N PHE A 58 4.62 4.64 -3.06
CA PHE A 58 4.13 3.29 -3.33
C PHE A 58 5.11 2.56 -4.24
N LEU A 59 5.37 1.29 -3.93
CA LEU A 59 6.01 0.38 -4.86
C LEU A 59 4.92 -0.17 -5.79
N VAL A 60 5.11 -0.01 -7.09
CA VAL A 60 4.18 -0.50 -8.12
C VAL A 60 4.92 -1.32 -9.16
N ARG A 61 4.18 -2.14 -9.90
CA ARG A 61 4.62 -2.71 -11.17
C ARG A 61 3.90 -1.97 -12.30
N GLU A 62 4.66 -1.38 -13.21
CA GLU A 62 4.16 -0.80 -14.45
C GLU A 62 3.88 -1.94 -15.44
N LYS A 63 2.66 -1.94 -16.01
CA LYS A 63 2.23 -2.90 -17.02
C LYS A 63 2.58 -2.39 -18.42
N GLU A 64 2.47 -3.26 -19.43
CA GLU A 64 2.77 -2.93 -20.83
C GLU A 64 1.89 -1.78 -21.38
N ASP A 65 0.67 -1.62 -20.85
CA ASP A 65 -0.27 -0.55 -21.19
C ASP A 65 0.01 0.77 -20.45
N GLY A 66 1.06 0.83 -19.62
CA GLY A 66 1.43 1.99 -18.80
C GLY A 66 0.67 2.07 -17.47
N ALA A 67 -0.32 1.20 -17.22
CA ALA A 67 -1.08 1.24 -15.97
C ALA A 67 -0.30 0.61 -14.80
N PHE A 68 -0.54 1.12 -13.59
CA PHE A 68 0.17 0.67 -12.40
C PHE A 68 -0.60 -0.40 -11.60
N SER A 69 0.08 -1.51 -11.32
CA SER A 69 -0.34 -2.52 -10.35
C SER A 69 0.35 -2.26 -9.00
N PHE A 70 -0.41 -1.78 -8.02
CA PHE A 70 0.13 -1.39 -6.70
C PHE A 70 0.55 -2.60 -5.87
N VAL A 71 1.84 -2.71 -5.53
CA VAL A 71 2.39 -3.83 -4.75
C VAL A 71 2.20 -3.57 -3.26
N ARG A 72 2.57 -2.37 -2.79
CA ARG A 72 2.47 -1.94 -1.38
C ARG A 72 2.79 -0.46 -1.22
N LYS A 73 2.27 0.16 -0.15
CA LYS A 73 2.75 1.46 0.36
C LYS A 73 4.09 1.25 1.07
N LEU A 74 5.08 2.09 0.79
CA LEU A 74 6.36 2.06 1.52
C LEU A 74 6.12 2.50 2.98
N GLN A 75 6.74 1.78 3.92
CA GLN A 75 6.71 2.07 5.35
C GLN A 75 7.90 2.94 5.75
N GLU A 76 7.78 3.66 6.86
CA GLU A 76 8.78 4.62 7.36
C GLU A 76 10.19 3.99 7.44
N PHE A 77 10.31 2.75 7.91
CA PHE A 77 11.59 2.06 8.08
C PHE A 77 12.23 1.57 6.77
N GLU A 78 11.52 1.64 5.65
CA GLU A 78 12.02 1.11 4.37
C GLU A 78 12.93 2.10 3.67
N LEU A 79 13.89 1.55 2.92
CA LEU A 79 14.78 2.29 2.04
C LEU A 79 14.22 2.22 0.61
N PRO A 80 13.64 3.29 0.04
CA PRO A 80 12.95 3.23 -1.25
C PRO A 80 13.86 2.77 -2.40
N TYR A 81 15.12 3.25 -2.41
CA TYR A 81 16.11 2.84 -3.41
C TYR A 81 16.37 1.33 -3.38
N VAL A 82 16.60 0.75 -2.19
CA VAL A 82 16.82 -0.69 -2.03
C VAL A 82 15.56 -1.48 -2.36
N SER A 83 14.39 -0.96 -1.96
CA SER A 83 13.09 -1.61 -2.18
C SER A 83 12.80 -1.85 -3.65
N VAL A 84 13.10 -0.89 -4.52
CA VAL A 84 12.90 -1.04 -5.97
C VAL A 84 14.05 -1.78 -6.65
N THR A 85 15.31 -1.48 -6.32
CA THR A 85 16.48 -2.06 -7.00
C THR A 85 16.72 -3.54 -6.67
N SER A 86 16.37 -3.97 -5.46
CA SER A 86 16.50 -5.38 -5.03
C SER A 86 15.64 -6.35 -5.85
N LEU A 87 14.58 -5.85 -6.49
CA LEU A 87 13.70 -6.63 -7.38
C LEU A 87 14.36 -6.93 -8.73
N ARG A 88 15.44 -6.22 -9.10
CA ARG A 88 16.23 -6.42 -10.32
C ARG A 88 15.39 -6.48 -11.59
N SER A 89 14.34 -5.67 -11.66
CA SER A 89 13.46 -5.53 -12.82
C SER A 89 13.08 -4.07 -13.00
N GLN A 90 13.11 -3.60 -14.25
CA GLN A 90 12.78 -2.23 -14.63
C GLN A 90 11.27 -1.95 -14.59
N GLU A 91 10.44 -2.99 -14.51
CA GLU A 91 8.98 -2.88 -14.41
C GLU A 91 8.53 -2.32 -13.06
N TYR A 92 9.34 -2.44 -12.01
CA TYR A 92 8.99 -1.93 -10.69
C TYR A 92 9.41 -0.47 -10.54
N LYS A 93 8.47 0.35 -10.09
CA LYS A 93 8.63 1.80 -9.96
C LYS A 93 8.21 2.26 -8.57
N ILE A 94 8.71 3.43 -8.17
CA ILE A 94 8.19 4.17 -7.02
C ILE A 94 7.23 5.24 -7.54
N VAL A 95 6.03 5.30 -6.98
CA VAL A 95 4.98 6.27 -7.35
C VAL A 95 4.61 7.14 -6.16
N LEU A 96 4.51 8.45 -6.38
CA LEU A 96 3.87 9.40 -5.46
C LEU A 96 2.36 9.42 -5.71
N ARG A 97 1.57 9.23 -4.65
CA ARG A 97 0.10 9.30 -4.73
C ARG A 97 -0.50 9.84 -3.43
N LYS A 98 -1.69 10.46 -3.50
CA LYS A 98 -2.45 10.84 -2.30
C LYS A 98 -2.72 9.61 -1.43
N SER A 99 -2.65 9.75 -0.11
CA SER A 99 -2.61 8.61 0.84
C SER A 99 -3.70 8.64 1.93
N TYR A 100 -4.77 9.40 1.69
CA TYR A 100 -5.96 9.51 2.51
C TYR A 100 -7.22 9.08 1.74
N TRP A 101 -8.29 8.76 2.46
CA TRP A 101 -9.50 8.16 1.89
C TRP A 101 -10.66 9.14 1.77
N ASP A 102 -10.87 10.01 2.75
CA ASP A 102 -11.94 11.00 2.70
C ASP A 102 -11.61 12.20 1.81
N SER A 103 -12.46 12.41 0.80
CA SER A 103 -12.40 13.55 -0.12
C SER A 103 -12.54 14.91 0.56
N ALA A 104 -13.05 15.00 1.79
CA ALA A 104 -13.04 16.25 2.55
C ALA A 104 -11.63 16.83 2.72
N TYR A 105 -10.61 15.96 2.74
CA TYR A 105 -9.20 16.37 2.81
C TYR A 105 -8.65 16.90 1.49
N ASP A 106 -9.35 16.69 0.36
CA ASP A 106 -8.97 17.34 -0.89
C ASP A 106 -9.06 18.86 -0.75
N ASP A 107 -9.96 19.40 0.10
CA ASP A 107 -10.11 20.84 0.31
C ASP A 107 -8.79 21.48 0.77
N ASP A 108 -8.14 20.87 1.76
CA ASP A 108 -6.84 21.31 2.28
C ASP A 108 -5.76 21.30 1.17
N VAL A 109 -5.72 20.23 0.37
CA VAL A 109 -4.70 20.03 -0.65
C VAL A 109 -4.92 20.95 -1.85
N MET A 110 -6.18 21.22 -2.20
CA MET A 110 -6.59 22.08 -3.32
C MET A 110 -6.40 23.59 -3.04
N GLU A 111 -6.13 24.00 -1.79
CA GLU A 111 -5.75 25.37 -1.45
C GLU A 111 -4.38 25.76 -2.02
N ASN A 112 -3.48 24.79 -2.17
CA ASN A 112 -2.18 24.99 -2.78
C ASN A 112 -2.17 24.61 -4.27
N ARG A 113 -1.47 25.39 -5.09
CA ARG A 113 -1.38 25.17 -6.54
C ARG A 113 -0.73 23.83 -6.91
N VAL A 114 0.34 23.44 -6.22
CA VAL A 114 1.04 22.16 -6.46
C VAL A 114 0.16 21.00 -6.00
N GLY A 115 -0.44 21.08 -4.81
CA GLY A 115 -1.40 20.10 -4.31
C GLY A 115 -2.58 19.89 -5.28
N LEU A 116 -3.20 20.98 -5.74
CA LEU A 116 -4.25 20.97 -6.76
C LEU A 116 -3.79 20.26 -8.06
N ASN A 117 -2.57 20.54 -8.51
CA ASN A 117 -2.03 19.92 -9.73
C ASN A 117 -1.80 18.42 -9.55
N LEU A 118 -1.29 17.97 -8.40
CA LEU A 118 -1.05 16.56 -8.10
C LEU A 118 -2.37 15.78 -8.05
N LEU A 119 -3.39 16.31 -7.36
CA LEU A 119 -4.72 15.69 -7.33
C LEU A 119 -5.35 15.65 -8.72
N TYR A 120 -5.21 16.73 -9.49
CA TYR A 120 -5.73 16.80 -10.85
C TYR A 120 -5.08 15.74 -11.76
N ALA A 121 -3.75 15.67 -11.80
CA ALA A 121 -3.01 14.71 -12.60
C ALA A 121 -3.39 13.27 -12.25
N GLN A 122 -3.45 12.96 -10.95
CA GLN A 122 -3.91 11.67 -10.45
C GLN A 122 -5.34 11.35 -10.92
N THR A 123 -6.26 12.30 -10.78
CA THR A 123 -7.68 12.08 -11.10
C THR A 123 -7.90 11.87 -12.60
N VAL A 124 -7.16 12.59 -13.46
CA VAL A 124 -7.19 12.38 -14.91
C VAL A 124 -6.73 10.95 -15.23
N SER A 125 -5.59 10.52 -14.69
CA SER A 125 -5.07 9.16 -14.86
C SER A 125 -6.06 8.10 -14.34
N ASP A 126 -6.68 8.32 -13.18
CA ASP A 126 -7.66 7.39 -12.61
C ASP A 126 -8.91 7.25 -13.50
N ILE A 127 -9.33 8.30 -14.21
CA ILE A 127 -10.44 8.25 -15.18
C ILE A 127 -10.00 7.51 -16.46
N GLU A 128 -8.81 7.83 -17.00
CA GLU A 128 -8.28 7.23 -18.22
C GLU A 128 -8.07 5.71 -18.08
N HIS A 129 -7.61 5.27 -16.91
CA HIS A 129 -7.42 3.86 -16.59
C HIS A 129 -8.70 3.15 -16.09
N GLY A 130 -9.84 3.85 -16.04
CA GLY A 130 -11.13 3.29 -15.64
C GLY A 130 -11.22 2.89 -14.17
N TRP A 131 -10.44 3.54 -13.30
CA TRP A 131 -10.56 3.41 -11.84
C TRP A 131 -11.75 4.21 -11.33
N ILE A 132 -11.93 5.42 -11.89
CA ILE A 132 -13.13 6.23 -11.70
C ILE A 132 -14.11 5.91 -12.83
N LEU A 133 -15.34 5.58 -12.46
CA LEU A 133 -16.36 5.15 -13.41
C LEU A 133 -17.17 6.35 -13.87
N VAL A 134 -17.11 6.61 -15.17
CA VAL A 134 -17.77 7.76 -15.81
C VAL A 134 -18.79 7.32 -16.85
N THR A 135 -19.93 8.01 -16.88
CA THR A 135 -20.86 7.93 -18.00
C THR A 135 -20.34 8.73 -19.20
N LYS A 136 -20.91 8.47 -20.40
CA LYS A 136 -20.55 9.22 -21.62
C LYS A 136 -20.76 10.73 -21.45
N GLU A 137 -21.81 11.14 -20.73
CA GLU A 137 -22.11 12.55 -20.49
C GLU A 137 -21.10 13.20 -19.55
N GLN A 138 -20.81 12.57 -18.42
CA GLN A 138 -19.80 13.05 -17.47
C GLN A 138 -18.42 13.16 -18.13
N HIS A 139 -18.04 12.17 -18.94
CA HIS A 139 -16.79 12.19 -19.67
C HIS A 139 -16.70 13.37 -20.65
N ARG A 140 -17.81 13.75 -21.31
CA ARG A 140 -17.87 14.95 -22.16
C ARG A 140 -17.70 16.24 -21.35
N GLN A 141 -18.34 16.32 -20.18
CA GLN A 141 -18.21 17.48 -19.27
C GLN A 141 -16.79 17.64 -18.75
N LEU A 142 -16.17 16.55 -18.29
CA LEU A 142 -14.78 16.51 -17.83
C LEU A 142 -13.81 16.96 -18.93
N LYS A 143 -13.98 16.48 -20.17
CA LYS A 143 -13.17 16.94 -21.31
C LYS A 143 -13.30 18.45 -21.55
N SER A 144 -14.52 18.99 -21.49
CA SER A 144 -14.71 20.44 -21.63
C SER A 144 -14.04 21.24 -20.51
N LEU A 145 -14.05 20.74 -19.27
CA LEU A 145 -13.36 21.39 -18.14
C LEU A 145 -11.84 21.33 -18.28
N GLN A 146 -11.31 20.23 -18.81
CA GLN A 146 -9.89 20.07 -19.12
C GLN A 146 -9.44 21.04 -20.22
N GLU A 147 -10.22 21.23 -21.28
CA GLU A 147 -9.98 22.22 -22.34
C GLU A 147 -9.98 23.67 -21.82
N LYS A 148 -10.83 23.96 -20.83
CA LYS A 148 -10.89 25.26 -20.14
C LYS A 148 -9.80 25.46 -19.08
N VAL A 149 -8.97 24.45 -18.84
CA VAL A 149 -7.90 24.45 -17.81
C VAL A 149 -8.45 24.71 -16.39
N SER A 150 -9.72 24.40 -16.15
CA SER A 150 -10.37 24.64 -14.86
C SER A 150 -10.19 23.43 -13.92
N LYS A 151 -8.95 23.25 -13.42
CA LYS A 151 -8.57 22.08 -12.61
C LYS A 151 -9.41 21.92 -11.34
N LYS A 152 -9.75 23.03 -10.69
CA LYS A 152 -10.55 23.02 -9.46
C LYS A 152 -11.98 22.54 -9.72
N GLU A 153 -12.64 23.07 -10.75
CA GLU A 153 -13.99 22.65 -11.13
C GLU A 153 -14.01 21.20 -11.65
N PHE A 154 -12.97 20.79 -12.40
CA PHE A 154 -12.78 19.40 -12.79
C PHE A 154 -12.74 18.48 -11.57
N LEU A 155 -11.93 18.81 -10.56
CA LEU A 155 -11.84 18.02 -9.33
C LEU A 155 -13.17 18.00 -8.56
N ARG A 156 -13.88 19.13 -8.48
CA ARG A 156 -15.21 19.19 -7.85
C ARG A 156 -16.23 18.29 -8.55
N LEU A 157 -16.24 18.26 -9.88
CA LEU A 157 -17.07 17.31 -10.62
C LEU A 157 -16.60 15.88 -10.36
N ALA A 158 -15.29 15.63 -10.37
CA ALA A 158 -14.72 14.32 -10.19
C ALA A 158 -15.04 13.70 -8.83
N GLN A 159 -15.08 14.50 -7.76
CA GLN A 159 -15.48 14.09 -6.40
C GLN A 159 -16.89 13.47 -6.35
N THR A 160 -17.77 13.79 -7.32
CA THR A 160 -19.13 13.23 -7.39
C THR A 160 -19.21 11.92 -8.17
N LEU A 161 -18.10 11.49 -8.79
CA LEU A 161 -18.07 10.31 -9.66
C LEU A 161 -17.92 9.03 -8.84
N ARG A 162 -18.47 7.95 -9.38
CA ARG A 162 -18.40 6.64 -8.74
C ARG A 162 -16.95 6.17 -8.71
N HIS A 163 -16.52 5.72 -7.53
CA HIS A 163 -15.15 5.28 -7.23
C HIS A 163 -14.09 6.38 -7.23
N TYR A 164 -14.47 7.66 -7.17
CA TYR A 164 -13.50 8.72 -6.85
C TYR A 164 -12.81 8.44 -5.51
N GLY A 165 -11.47 8.54 -5.48
CA GLY A 165 -10.67 8.25 -4.28
C GLY A 165 -10.46 6.76 -3.98
N TYR A 166 -10.94 5.86 -4.83
CA TYR A 166 -10.67 4.43 -4.66
C TYR A 166 -9.32 4.04 -5.27
N LEU A 167 -8.70 3.01 -4.71
CA LEU A 167 -7.57 2.30 -5.28
C LEU A 167 -8.06 0.98 -5.88
N ARG A 168 -7.88 0.82 -7.20
CA ARG A 168 -8.34 -0.36 -7.95
C ARG A 168 -7.22 -1.40 -8.04
N PHE A 169 -7.57 -2.67 -7.88
CA PHE A 169 -6.65 -3.80 -7.99
C PHE A 169 -6.79 -4.50 -9.35
N ASP A 170 -5.79 -5.31 -9.70
CA ASP A 170 -5.87 -6.20 -10.85
C ASP A 170 -6.98 -7.22 -10.68
N ALA A 171 -7.51 -7.70 -11.81
CA ALA A 171 -8.54 -8.72 -11.81
C ALA A 171 -8.06 -9.98 -11.07
N CYS A 172 -8.92 -10.51 -10.22
CA CYS A 172 -8.61 -11.63 -9.35
C CYS A 172 -9.86 -12.49 -9.13
N VAL A 173 -9.84 -13.38 -8.13
CA VAL A 173 -11.01 -14.23 -7.81
C VAL A 173 -11.38 -14.11 -6.34
N ALA A 174 -12.67 -14.28 -6.05
CA ALA A 174 -13.20 -14.35 -4.70
C ALA A 174 -14.13 -15.55 -4.52
N ASP A 175 -14.43 -15.91 -3.27
CA ASP A 175 -15.43 -16.94 -2.93
C ASP A 175 -16.85 -16.39 -2.73
N PHE A 176 -17.09 -15.14 -3.13
CA PHE A 176 -18.37 -14.46 -3.06
C PHE A 176 -18.81 -13.95 -4.44
N PRO A 177 -20.09 -14.15 -4.85
CA PRO A 177 -21.16 -14.86 -4.12
C PRO A 177 -21.03 -16.38 -4.18
N GLU A 178 -20.14 -16.89 -5.05
CA GLU A 178 -19.83 -18.29 -5.24
C GLU A 178 -18.31 -18.47 -5.36
N LYS A 179 -17.85 -19.71 -5.21
CA LYS A 179 -16.43 -20.04 -5.23
C LYS A 179 -15.79 -19.69 -6.58
N ASP A 180 -14.56 -19.17 -6.54
CA ASP A 180 -13.74 -18.86 -7.71
C ASP A 180 -14.41 -17.85 -8.67
N CYS A 181 -15.26 -16.96 -8.13
CA CYS A 181 -15.92 -15.91 -8.89
C CYS A 181 -14.90 -14.87 -9.38
N PRO A 182 -14.82 -14.55 -10.69
CA PRO A 182 -13.96 -13.51 -11.20
C PRO A 182 -14.43 -12.13 -10.75
N VAL A 183 -13.53 -11.37 -10.13
CA VAL A 183 -13.84 -10.05 -9.56
C VAL A 183 -12.78 -9.02 -9.88
N VAL A 184 -13.20 -7.76 -9.86
CA VAL A 184 -12.30 -6.61 -9.70
C VAL A 184 -12.57 -5.99 -8.35
N VAL A 185 -11.52 -5.86 -7.54
CA VAL A 185 -11.61 -5.27 -6.21
C VAL A 185 -11.17 -3.81 -6.30
N SER A 186 -11.87 -2.93 -5.58
CA SER A 186 -11.47 -1.55 -5.33
C SER A 186 -11.62 -1.24 -3.85
N ALA A 187 -10.66 -0.54 -3.25
CA ALA A 187 -10.72 -0.07 -1.86
C ALA A 187 -10.90 1.44 -1.82
N GLY A 188 -11.84 1.94 -1.03
CA GLY A 188 -12.10 3.37 -0.88
C GLY A 188 -13.37 3.63 -0.09
N ASN A 189 -13.61 4.88 0.33
CA ASN A 189 -14.82 5.27 1.05
C ASN A 189 -15.19 4.34 2.23
N SER A 190 -14.19 3.89 2.98
CA SER A 190 -14.36 2.95 4.10
C SER A 190 -15.05 1.63 3.72
N GLU A 191 -14.82 1.12 2.51
CA GLU A 191 -15.31 -0.18 2.04
C GLU A 191 -14.34 -0.88 1.07
N LEU A 192 -14.54 -2.19 0.89
CA LEU A 192 -14.10 -2.93 -0.29
C LEU A 192 -15.28 -3.13 -1.24
N SER A 193 -15.12 -2.67 -2.48
CA SER A 193 -16.06 -2.89 -3.56
C SER A 193 -15.58 -4.04 -4.45
N LEU A 194 -16.39 -5.09 -4.57
CA LEU A 194 -16.16 -6.24 -5.44
C LEU A 194 -17.09 -6.17 -6.64
N GLN A 195 -16.55 -5.82 -7.81
CA GLN A 195 -17.26 -5.91 -9.08
C GLN A 195 -17.18 -7.33 -9.63
N LEU A 196 -18.32 -8.02 -9.56
CA LEU A 196 -18.51 -9.41 -9.93
C LEU A 196 -18.79 -9.52 -11.43
N ARG A 197 -18.06 -10.38 -12.13
CA ARG A 197 -18.36 -10.73 -13.52
C ARG A 197 -19.04 -12.09 -13.58
N LEU A 198 -20.37 -12.09 -13.59
CA LEU A 198 -21.18 -13.31 -13.63
C LEU A 198 -21.35 -13.86 -15.07
N PRO A 199 -21.66 -15.15 -15.24
CA PRO A 199 -22.04 -15.72 -16.52
C PRO A 199 -23.18 -14.91 -17.18
N GLY A 200 -23.03 -14.56 -18.46
CA GLY A 200 -23.99 -13.72 -19.18
C GLY A 200 -23.70 -12.21 -19.16
N GLN A 201 -22.49 -11.79 -18.75
CA GLN A 201 -22.04 -10.39 -18.71
C GLN A 201 -22.83 -9.46 -17.77
N GLN A 202 -23.63 -10.01 -16.85
CA GLN A 202 -24.23 -9.19 -15.81
C GLN A 202 -23.16 -8.76 -14.81
N LEU A 203 -22.92 -7.45 -14.73
CA LEU A 203 -22.07 -6.85 -13.71
C LEU A 203 -22.89 -6.67 -12.44
N ARG A 204 -22.46 -7.30 -11.35
CA ARG A 204 -23.00 -7.05 -10.00
C ARG A 204 -21.91 -6.48 -9.12
N GLU A 205 -22.27 -5.74 -8.09
CA GLU A 205 -21.32 -5.20 -7.14
C GLU A 205 -21.69 -5.63 -5.72
N GLY A 206 -20.72 -6.14 -4.98
CA GLY A 206 -20.79 -6.28 -3.53
C GLY A 206 -20.00 -5.16 -2.87
N SER A 207 -20.62 -4.39 -1.98
CA SER A 207 -19.93 -3.40 -1.14
C SER A 207 -19.82 -3.95 0.29
N PHE A 208 -18.59 -3.99 0.80
CA PHE A 208 -18.25 -4.50 2.11
C PHE A 208 -17.66 -3.38 2.96
N ARG A 209 -18.47 -2.80 3.86
CA ARG A 209 -18.04 -1.71 4.74
C ARG A 209 -16.99 -2.18 5.75
N VAL A 210 -15.92 -1.41 5.89
CA VAL A 210 -14.84 -1.67 6.85
C VAL A 210 -15.39 -1.79 8.27
N THR A 211 -16.37 -0.98 8.66
CA THR A 211 -16.97 -1.02 10.01
C THR A 211 -17.65 -2.36 10.32
N ARG A 212 -18.10 -3.11 9.32
CA ARG A 212 -18.73 -4.44 9.47
C ARG A 212 -17.75 -5.61 9.39
N MET A 213 -16.46 -5.35 9.15
CA MET A 213 -15.41 -6.37 9.17
C MET A 213 -14.92 -6.56 10.61
N ARG A 214 -15.06 -7.76 11.19
CA ARG A 214 -14.55 -8.04 12.54
C ARG A 214 -13.03 -8.11 12.58
N CYS A 215 -12.46 -8.79 11.59
CA CYS A 215 -11.03 -8.97 11.43
C CYS A 215 -10.72 -9.36 9.98
N TRP A 216 -9.45 -9.36 9.62
CA TRP A 216 -8.97 -9.95 8.37
C TRP A 216 -7.62 -10.62 8.56
N ARG A 217 -7.24 -11.47 7.61
CA ARG A 217 -5.95 -12.16 7.58
C ARG A 217 -5.43 -12.22 6.16
N VAL A 218 -4.11 -12.17 6.03
CA VAL A 218 -3.41 -12.46 4.78
C VAL A 218 -2.71 -13.81 4.92
N THR A 219 -2.96 -14.70 3.97
CA THR A 219 -2.36 -16.03 3.93
C THR A 219 -1.55 -16.20 2.64
N SER A 220 -0.48 -16.98 2.73
CA SER A 220 0.43 -17.30 1.64
C SER A 220 0.59 -18.80 1.56
N SER A 221 0.48 -19.37 0.36
CA SER A 221 0.89 -20.75 0.15
C SER A 221 2.41 -20.88 0.24
N VAL A 222 2.89 -22.10 0.47
CA VAL A 222 4.30 -22.45 0.25
C VAL A 222 4.59 -22.25 -1.24
N PRO A 223 5.75 -21.68 -1.63
CA PRO A 223 6.10 -21.50 -3.03
C PRO A 223 6.09 -22.84 -3.75
N LEU A 224 5.26 -22.96 -4.80
CA LEU A 224 5.22 -24.16 -5.61
C LEU A 224 6.40 -24.14 -6.59
N PRO A 225 7.05 -25.29 -6.86
CA PRO A 225 8.01 -25.41 -7.95
C PRO A 225 7.33 -25.01 -9.26
N SER A 226 7.96 -24.12 -10.03
CA SER A 226 7.42 -23.62 -11.30
C SER A 226 7.06 -24.81 -12.20
N GLY A 227 5.77 -24.94 -12.54
CA GLY A 227 5.25 -26.03 -13.37
C GLY A 227 5.89 -26.00 -14.74
N GLY A 228 6.56 -27.08 -15.14
CA GLY A 228 7.32 -27.11 -16.38
C GLY A 228 6.44 -27.08 -17.62
N THR A 229 6.67 -26.09 -18.50
CA THR A 229 6.76 -26.23 -19.96
C THR A 229 7.53 -25.04 -20.55
N SER A 230 8.74 -25.31 -21.04
CA SER A 230 9.44 -24.65 -22.17
C SER A 230 9.38 -23.12 -22.34
N THR A 231 9.73 -22.35 -21.31
CA THR A 231 10.31 -21.00 -21.49
C THR A 231 11.29 -20.69 -20.36
N PRO A 232 12.51 -20.18 -20.63
CA PRO A 232 13.49 -19.88 -19.60
C PRO A 232 13.19 -18.55 -18.90
N SER A 233 11.99 -18.40 -18.33
CA SER A 233 11.75 -17.37 -17.31
C SER A 233 12.21 -17.94 -15.97
N ARG A 234 13.33 -17.43 -15.46
CA ARG A 234 13.97 -17.81 -14.19
C ARG A 234 12.92 -18.07 -13.09
N GLY A 235 12.99 -19.25 -12.47
CA GLY A 235 11.97 -19.78 -11.57
C GLY A 235 11.70 -18.95 -10.32
N ARG A 236 10.74 -18.03 -10.41
CA ARG A 236 9.98 -17.59 -9.25
C ARG A 236 8.94 -18.67 -8.95
N GLY A 237 9.01 -19.27 -7.77
CA GLY A 237 7.91 -20.09 -7.29
C GLY A 237 6.65 -19.22 -7.22
N GLU A 238 5.55 -19.71 -7.79
CA GLU A 238 4.27 -19.00 -7.68
C GLU A 238 3.80 -19.11 -6.23
N VAL A 239 3.54 -17.95 -5.64
CA VAL A 239 2.98 -17.84 -4.30
C VAL A 239 1.52 -17.46 -4.44
N ARG A 240 0.62 -18.30 -3.96
CA ARG A 240 -0.80 -17.98 -3.86
C ARG A 240 -1.01 -17.13 -2.62
N LEU A 241 -1.43 -15.89 -2.82
CA LEU A 241 -1.78 -14.96 -1.75
C LEU A 241 -3.30 -14.81 -1.66
N GLU A 242 -3.80 -14.76 -0.43
CA GLU A 242 -5.22 -14.59 -0.13
C GLU A 242 -5.40 -13.54 0.96
N LEU A 243 -6.41 -12.68 0.79
CA LEU A 243 -6.95 -11.84 1.84
C LEU A 243 -8.32 -12.42 2.21
N ALA A 244 -8.50 -12.82 3.46
CA ALA A 244 -9.81 -13.21 3.98
C ALA A 244 -10.25 -12.21 5.06
N PHE A 245 -11.49 -11.75 5.00
CA PHE A 245 -12.08 -10.89 6.02
C PHE A 245 -13.39 -11.49 6.53
N GLU A 246 -13.63 -11.34 7.83
CA GLU A 246 -14.84 -11.84 8.47
C GLU A 246 -15.87 -10.72 8.57
N TYR A 247 -16.97 -10.88 7.84
CA TYR A 247 -17.94 -9.84 7.61
C TYR A 247 -19.25 -10.12 8.33
N LEU A 248 -19.80 -9.12 9.01
CA LEU A 248 -21.15 -9.18 9.55
C LEU A 248 -22.16 -9.05 8.40
N MET A 249 -22.78 -10.16 7.99
CA MET A 249 -23.72 -10.20 6.87
C MET A 249 -25.10 -9.69 7.28
N SER A 250 -25.50 -9.99 8.51
CA SER A 250 -26.71 -9.52 9.18
C SER A 250 -26.50 -9.68 10.68
N LYS A 251 -27.44 -9.19 11.51
CA LYS A 251 -27.41 -9.40 12.96
C LYS A 251 -27.05 -10.85 13.31
N ASP A 252 -26.03 -11.00 14.15
CA ASP A 252 -25.48 -12.28 14.65
C ASP A 252 -25.00 -13.28 13.58
N ARG A 253 -24.83 -12.86 12.32
CA ARG A 253 -24.36 -13.71 11.22
C ARG A 253 -23.06 -13.20 10.62
N LEU A 254 -21.95 -13.75 11.10
CA LEU A 254 -20.62 -13.52 10.55
C LEU A 254 -20.29 -14.55 9.46
N GLN A 255 -19.65 -14.10 8.39
CA GLN A 255 -19.22 -14.94 7.28
C GLN A 255 -17.84 -14.50 6.80
N TRP A 256 -16.96 -15.45 6.51
CA TRP A 256 -15.68 -15.17 5.86
C TRP A 256 -15.89 -14.98 4.36
N VAL A 257 -15.27 -13.94 3.82
CA VAL A 257 -15.11 -13.72 2.38
C VAL A 257 -13.62 -13.73 2.08
N THR A 258 -13.23 -14.53 1.09
CA THR A 258 -11.83 -14.76 0.69
C THR A 258 -11.60 -14.24 -0.72
N ILE A 259 -10.58 -13.40 -0.88
CA ILE A 259 -10.09 -12.89 -2.15
C ILE A 259 -8.72 -13.49 -2.40
N THR A 260 -8.56 -14.24 -3.49
CA THR A 260 -7.25 -14.73 -3.94
C THR A 260 -6.67 -13.73 -4.93
N SER A 261 -5.61 -13.03 -4.54
CA SER A 261 -4.98 -12.00 -5.36
C SER A 261 -3.49 -11.87 -5.03
N PRO A 262 -2.60 -11.69 -6.03
CA PRO A 262 -1.21 -11.30 -5.77
C PRO A 262 -1.07 -9.99 -4.97
N GLN A 263 -2.12 -9.15 -4.96
CA GLN A 263 -2.16 -7.88 -4.24
C GLN A 263 -2.85 -7.96 -2.87
N ALA A 264 -3.05 -9.15 -2.31
CA ALA A 264 -3.70 -9.34 -0.99
C ALA A 264 -3.06 -8.50 0.13
N ILE A 265 -1.73 -8.36 0.12
CA ILE A 265 -1.00 -7.52 1.08
C ILE A 265 -1.38 -6.04 0.91
N MET A 266 -1.44 -5.54 -0.32
CA MET A 266 -1.85 -4.15 -0.59
C MET A 266 -3.30 -3.90 -0.19
N MET A 267 -4.20 -4.86 -0.42
CA MET A 267 -5.59 -4.78 0.05
C MET A 267 -5.65 -4.70 1.58
N SER A 268 -4.86 -5.51 2.30
CA SER A 268 -4.74 -5.44 3.76
C SER A 268 -4.19 -4.10 4.24
N ILE A 269 -3.21 -3.52 3.54
CA ILE A 269 -2.69 -2.18 3.84
C ILE A 269 -3.78 -1.12 3.66
N CYS A 270 -4.64 -1.25 2.64
CA CYS A 270 -5.76 -0.33 2.42
C CYS A 270 -6.80 -0.44 3.54
N LEU A 271 -7.17 -1.66 3.95
CA LEU A 271 -8.07 -1.90 5.09
C LEU A 271 -7.54 -1.25 6.37
N GLN A 272 -6.28 -1.52 6.72
CA GLN A 272 -5.66 -0.92 7.91
C GLN A 272 -5.68 0.61 7.83
N SER A 273 -5.30 1.18 6.67
CA SER A 273 -5.28 2.63 6.47
C SER A 273 -6.67 3.27 6.61
N MET A 274 -7.72 2.63 6.09
CA MET A 274 -9.10 3.10 6.26
C MET A 274 -9.56 3.03 7.72
N VAL A 275 -9.19 1.97 8.45
CA VAL A 275 -9.47 1.84 9.90
C VAL A 275 -8.76 2.95 10.68
N ASP A 276 -7.47 3.17 10.44
CA ASP A 276 -6.69 4.20 11.12
C ASP A 276 -7.34 5.59 10.95
N GLU A 277 -7.74 5.93 9.72
CA GLU A 277 -8.41 7.20 9.42
C GLU A 277 -9.76 7.33 10.16
N LEU A 278 -10.58 6.27 10.18
CA LEU A 278 -11.85 6.24 10.91
C LEU A 278 -11.64 6.43 12.42
N MET A 279 -10.63 5.79 13.00
CA MET A 279 -10.33 5.92 14.43
C MET A 279 -9.83 7.32 14.81
N VAL A 280 -9.05 7.96 13.93
CA VAL A 280 -8.64 9.37 14.11
C VAL A 280 -9.84 10.30 14.09
N LYS A 281 -10.78 10.11 13.15
CA LYS A 281 -12.01 10.91 13.09
C LYS A 281 -12.90 10.71 14.32
N LYS A 282 -13.12 9.45 14.73
CA LYS A 282 -13.97 9.12 15.89
C LYS A 282 -13.45 9.71 17.19
N SER A 283 -12.13 9.81 17.34
CA SER A 283 -11.50 10.44 18.52
C SER A 283 -11.48 11.97 18.48
N GLY A 284 -12.07 12.60 17.46
CA GLY A 284 -11.96 14.05 17.23
C GLY A 284 -10.52 14.49 16.91
N GLY A 285 -9.67 13.54 16.54
CA GLY A 285 -8.28 13.78 16.20
C GLY A 285 -8.15 14.54 14.89
N SER A 286 -7.11 15.36 14.77
CA SER A 286 -6.80 16.02 13.51
C SER A 286 -6.02 15.06 12.62
N ILE A 287 -6.53 14.80 11.41
CA ILE A 287 -5.78 14.04 10.39
C ILE A 287 -4.43 14.69 10.12
N ARG A 288 -4.35 16.03 10.12
CA ARG A 288 -3.10 16.77 9.96
C ARG A 288 -2.07 16.37 10.99
N LYS A 289 -2.48 16.05 12.23
CA LYS A 289 -1.57 15.53 13.26
C LYS A 289 -1.18 14.06 13.04
N MET A 290 -2.09 13.23 12.53
CA MET A 290 -1.76 11.84 12.16
C MET A 290 -0.75 11.81 11.01
N LEU A 291 -0.98 12.63 9.99
CA LEU A 291 -0.12 12.76 8.81
C LEU A 291 1.20 13.46 9.17
N ARG A 292 1.20 14.50 10.02
CA ARG A 292 2.44 15.13 10.52
C ARG A 292 3.22 14.30 11.52
N ARG A 293 2.60 13.39 12.28
CA ARG A 293 3.35 12.47 13.16
C ARG A 293 4.31 11.58 12.37
N ARG A 294 4.02 11.35 11.08
CA ARG A 294 4.92 10.66 10.14
C ARG A 294 6.13 11.52 9.75
N VAL A 295 5.92 12.83 9.55
CA VAL A 295 6.98 13.83 9.24
C VAL A 295 7.84 14.20 10.47
N GLY A 296 7.26 14.17 11.67
CA GLY A 296 7.85 14.78 12.88
C GLY A 296 8.75 13.89 13.74
N GLY A 297 9.18 12.73 13.26
CA GLY A 297 10.06 11.80 13.97
C GLY A 297 11.51 12.29 14.08
N ASN A 298 11.74 13.54 14.47
CA ASN A 298 13.06 14.09 14.71
C ASN A 298 13.74 13.39 15.90
N LEU A 299 14.38 12.25 15.65
CA LEU A 299 15.57 11.88 16.41
C LEU A 299 16.65 12.88 15.98
N ARG A 300 16.77 13.95 16.75
CA ARG A 300 17.89 14.90 16.62
C ARG A 300 19.18 14.10 16.41
N ARG A 301 19.83 14.30 15.27
CA ARG A 301 21.25 13.98 15.06
C ARG A 301 22.02 14.57 16.25
N SER A 302 22.31 13.75 17.25
CA SER A 302 23.28 14.11 18.26
C SER A 302 24.64 13.83 17.64
N ASP A 303 25.27 14.88 17.15
CA ASP A 303 26.70 14.90 16.86
C ASP A 303 27.43 14.55 18.16
N SER A 304 27.78 13.27 18.29
CA SER A 304 28.68 12.78 19.33
C SER A 304 29.37 11.54 18.77
N GLN A 305 30.37 11.81 17.93
CA GLN A 305 31.45 10.86 17.70
C GLN A 305 32.12 10.57 19.06
N GLN A 306 31.75 9.47 19.69
CA GLN A 306 32.60 8.86 20.72
C GLN A 306 32.87 7.42 20.31
N ALA A 307 34.11 7.20 19.89
CA ALA A 307 34.69 5.89 19.67
C ALA A 307 34.53 5.04 20.94
N VAL A 308 33.67 4.03 20.87
CA VAL A 308 33.56 3.02 21.92
C VAL A 308 34.77 2.12 21.81
N LYS A 309 35.72 2.29 22.74
CA LYS A 309 36.87 1.40 22.91
C LYS A 309 36.37 -0.01 23.25
N SER A 310 36.80 -1.00 22.49
CA SER A 310 36.59 -2.43 22.75
C SER A 310 37.21 -2.84 24.09
N PRO A 311 36.55 -3.70 24.91
CA PRO A 311 37.22 -4.39 26.00
C PRO A 311 38.11 -5.53 25.47
N PRO A 312 39.18 -5.93 26.18
CA PRO A 312 40.21 -6.83 25.66
C PRO A 312 39.77 -8.29 25.59
N LEU A 313 40.39 -8.99 24.63
CA LEU A 313 40.31 -10.42 24.35
C LEU A 313 40.78 -11.25 25.55
N LEU A 314 40.07 -12.34 25.84
CA LEU A 314 40.55 -13.45 26.67
C LEU A 314 40.35 -14.77 25.91
N GLU A 315 41.37 -15.61 26.02
CA GLU A 315 41.72 -16.78 25.22
C GLU A 315 40.70 -17.93 25.22
N SER A 316 40.67 -18.64 24.08
CA SER A 316 40.13 -20.00 23.95
C SER A 316 41.09 -21.04 24.54
N PRO A 317 40.63 -22.28 24.78
CA PRO A 317 41.09 -23.35 23.87
C PRO A 317 40.06 -24.45 23.54
N ASP A 318 40.17 -24.95 22.29
CA ASP A 318 39.99 -26.33 21.77
C ASP A 318 38.76 -27.21 22.14
N ALA A 319 38.22 -28.13 21.32
CA ALA A 319 38.54 -28.65 19.99
C ALA A 319 37.33 -29.43 19.39
N SER A 320 37.39 -29.69 18.07
CA SER A 320 36.81 -30.83 17.32
C SER A 320 35.30 -30.89 17.02
N ARG A 321 34.91 -30.65 15.75
CA ARG A 321 34.43 -31.68 14.79
C ARG A 321 33.74 -31.08 13.55
N GLU A 322 34.28 -31.47 12.40
CA GLU A 322 33.65 -31.90 11.13
C GLU A 322 32.68 -31.00 10.32
N SER A 323 32.96 -31.03 9.02
CA SER A 323 32.34 -30.37 7.89
C SER A 323 30.92 -30.85 7.58
N MET A 324 30.00 -29.92 7.31
CA MET A 324 28.86 -30.15 6.41
C MET A 324 28.44 -28.86 5.70
N VAL A 325 28.53 -28.90 4.37
CA VAL A 325 27.87 -27.98 3.43
C VAL A 325 26.36 -28.19 3.52
N LYS A 326 25.56 -27.13 3.73
CA LYS A 326 24.18 -27.03 3.22
C LYS A 326 23.53 -25.63 3.37
N LEU A 327 23.37 -25.01 2.20
CA LEU A 327 22.22 -24.25 1.68
C LEU A 327 21.43 -23.35 2.64
N SER A 328 21.68 -22.04 2.51
CA SER A 328 20.88 -20.96 3.05
C SER A 328 19.52 -20.84 2.34
N SER A 329 18.42 -21.07 3.04
CA SER A 329 17.10 -20.54 2.69
C SER A 329 16.89 -19.22 3.47
N LYS A 330 16.70 -18.13 2.71
CA LYS A 330 16.58 -16.77 3.22
C LYS A 330 15.12 -16.42 3.57
N LEU A 331 14.99 -15.90 4.79
CA LEU A 331 14.13 -14.79 5.25
C LEU A 331 12.60 -14.98 5.26
N SER A 332 12.08 -15.32 6.44
CA SER A 332 10.86 -14.74 7.01
C SER A 332 11.24 -14.12 8.35
N ALA A 333 11.18 -12.80 8.45
CA ALA A 333 11.40 -12.09 9.72
C ALA A 333 10.63 -10.77 9.72
N VAL A 334 9.36 -10.86 10.08
CA VAL A 334 8.62 -9.77 10.70
C VAL A 334 8.70 -10.06 12.20
N SER A 335 9.36 -9.21 12.98
CA SER A 335 9.39 -9.32 14.44
C SER A 335 8.61 -8.16 15.02
N LEU A 336 7.43 -8.45 15.57
CA LEU A 336 6.58 -7.51 16.30
C LEU A 336 6.73 -7.81 17.80
N ARG A 337 7.00 -6.77 18.60
CA ARG A 337 7.10 -6.85 20.06
C ARG A 337 5.79 -7.41 20.64
N GLY A 338 5.91 -8.53 21.36
CA GLY A 338 4.81 -9.18 22.05
C GLY A 338 4.53 -8.61 23.44
N ILE A 339 3.26 -8.64 23.83
CA ILE A 339 2.81 -8.62 25.22
C ILE A 339 2.03 -9.94 25.45
N GLY A 340 2.59 -10.83 26.28
CA GLY A 340 1.90 -11.79 27.16
C GLY A 340 0.97 -12.89 26.60
N SER A 341 1.54 -14.11 26.50
CA SER A 341 1.14 -15.53 26.32
C SER A 341 -0.16 -16.13 26.98
N PRO A 342 -0.52 -17.44 26.78
CA PRO A 342 0.12 -18.50 25.95
C PRO A 342 -0.78 -19.47 25.10
N SER A 343 -0.10 -20.06 24.10
CA SER A 343 -0.13 -21.44 23.52
C SER A 343 -1.32 -21.98 22.70
N THR A 344 -1.12 -22.19 21.39
CA THR A 344 -0.92 -23.51 20.70
C THR A 344 -0.65 -23.31 19.18
N ASP A 345 -0.10 -24.34 18.54
CA ASP A 345 0.85 -24.35 17.41
C ASP A 345 0.38 -23.99 15.97
N ALA A 346 1.38 -23.54 15.19
CA ALA A 346 1.67 -23.79 13.77
C ALA A 346 0.62 -23.47 12.67
N SER A 347 0.42 -22.18 12.42
CA SER A 347 0.61 -21.56 11.09
C SER A 347 0.71 -20.06 11.30
N ALA A 348 1.72 -19.40 10.73
CA ALA A 348 1.90 -17.96 10.93
C ALA A 348 0.90 -17.16 10.07
N SER A 349 -0.41 -17.31 10.34
CA SER A 349 -1.43 -16.39 9.84
C SER A 349 -1.58 -15.25 10.84
N ALA A 350 -1.09 -14.05 10.49
CA ALA A 350 -1.34 -12.85 11.27
C ALA A 350 -2.81 -12.43 11.09
N VAL A 351 -3.64 -12.68 12.09
CA VAL A 351 -5.02 -12.18 12.15
C VAL A 351 -4.97 -10.75 12.67
N HIS A 352 -5.53 -9.81 11.91
CA HIS A 352 -5.62 -8.40 12.25
C HIS A 352 -7.02 -8.10 12.81
N GLY A 353 -7.11 -7.72 14.08
CA GLY A 353 -8.36 -7.26 14.68
C GLY A 353 -8.75 -5.88 14.16
N ASN A 354 -10.04 -5.66 13.88
CA ASN A 354 -10.53 -4.37 13.41
C ASN A 354 -11.15 -3.55 14.55
N PHE A 355 -10.46 -2.50 15.00
CA PHE A 355 -10.96 -1.60 16.05
C PHE A 355 -12.20 -0.79 15.63
N ALA A 356 -12.46 -0.63 14.33
CA ALA A 356 -13.67 0.04 13.86
C ALA A 356 -14.94 -0.80 14.10
N PHE A 357 -14.81 -2.12 14.31
CA PHE A 357 -15.92 -3.04 14.53
C PHE A 357 -16.59 -2.86 15.90
N GLU A 358 -15.85 -2.45 16.92
CA GLU A 358 -16.39 -2.24 18.28
C GLU A 358 -17.36 -1.05 18.37
N GLY A 359 -17.47 -0.25 17.30
CA GLY A 359 -18.33 0.92 17.22
C GLY A 359 -19.63 0.76 16.44
N ILE A 360 -19.99 -0.45 16.02
CA ILE A 360 -21.23 -0.70 15.25
C ILE A 360 -22.44 -0.28 16.09
N GLY A 361 -23.22 0.68 15.58
CA GLY A 361 -24.53 1.06 16.12
C GLY A 361 -25.68 0.32 15.40
N ASP A 362 -26.92 0.50 15.88
CA ASP A 362 -28.11 -0.10 15.25
C ASP A 362 -28.30 0.31 13.77
N GLU A 363 -27.79 1.48 13.36
CA GLU A 363 -27.84 1.94 11.96
C GLU A 363 -26.91 1.17 11.02
N ASP A 364 -25.90 0.50 11.57
CA ASP A 364 -24.95 -0.26 10.80
C ASP A 364 -25.38 -1.72 10.62
N LEU A 365 -26.45 -2.22 11.28
CA LEU A 365 -26.85 -3.64 11.38
C LEU A 365 -27.62 -4.21 10.18
#